data_AF-A0A2S6R710-F1
#
_entry.id   AF-A0A2S6R710-F1
#
_cell.length_a   1.000
_cell.length_b   1.000
_cell.length_c   1.000
_cell.angle_alpha   90.00
_cell.angle_beta   90.00
_cell.angle_gamma   90.00
#
_symmetry.space_group_name_H-M   'P 1'
#
loop_
_entity.id
_entity.type
_entity.pdbx_description
1 polymer ?
#
loop_
_entity_poly.entity_id
_entity_poly.type
_entity_poly.pdbx_seq_one_letter_code
_entity_poly.pdbx_strand_id
1 'polypeptide(L)' 'MSDPDENYFVLLGGQDGWLNSSTFLDQVKLWRTGEYIKIPLRPESVRKAFTRHMKLKPGN' A
#
# COMPACT_ATOMS: atom_id res chain seq x y z
N MET A 1 -4.27 19.45 14.79
CA MET A 1 -4.18 18.03 15.22
C MET A 1 -4.43 17.19 13.98
N SER A 2 -3.41 16.53 13.44
CA SER A 2 -3.53 15.78 12.18
C SER A 2 -4.15 14.40 12.42
N ASP A 3 -5.01 13.92 11.50
CA ASP A 3 -5.60 12.58 11.57
C ASP A 3 -4.59 11.52 11.12
N PRO A 4 -4.26 10.52 11.96
CA PRO A 4 -3.33 9.44 11.60
C PRO A 4 -3.75 8.60 10.40
N ASP A 5 -5.01 8.64 9.95
CA ASP A 5 -5.45 7.87 8.78
C ASP A 5 -5.47 8.66 7.46
N GLU A 6 -5.21 9.97 7.50
CA GLU A 6 -5.22 10.84 6.32
C GLU A 6 -3.82 10.98 5.71
N ASN A 7 -3.19 9.85 5.37
CA ASN A 7 -1.90 9.83 4.65
C ASN A 7 -2.10 9.35 3.22
N TYR A 8 -1.41 9.99 2.29
CA TYR A 8 -1.60 9.79 0.86
C TYR A 8 -0.24 9.66 0.16
N PHE A 9 -0.02 8.52 -0.48
CA PHE A 9 1.26 8.21 -1.14
C PHE A 9 1.03 7.61 -2.51
N VAL A 10 2.02 7.76 -3.38
CA VAL A 10 2.10 7.09 -4.68
C VAL A 10 3.55 6.83 -5.01
N LEU A 11 3.86 5.68 -5.61
CA LEU A 11 5.18 5.37 -6.14
C LEU A 11 5.22 5.58 -7.65
N LEU A 12 6.37 6.02 -8.16
CA LEU A 12 6.69 5.90 -9.58
C LEU A 12 7.01 4.43 -9.87
N GLY A 13 6.00 3.65 -10.28
CA GLY A 13 6.10 2.21 -10.50
C GLY A 13 5.02 1.44 -9.75
N GLY A 14 5.44 0.60 -8.81
CA GLY A 14 4.59 -0.21 -7.94
C GLY A 14 5.35 -0.65 -6.68
N GLN A 15 4.69 -1.37 -5.78
CA GLN A 15 5.27 -1.78 -4.48
C GLN A 15 6.19 -3.00 -4.57
N ASP A 16 6.16 -3.73 -5.68
CA ASP A 16 6.96 -4.93 -5.88
C ASP A 16 8.03 -4.71 -6.96
N GLY A 17 9.26 -5.12 -6.70
CA GLY A 17 10.38 -4.99 -7.63
C GLY A 17 10.54 -6.18 -8.59
N TRP A 18 9.71 -7.22 -8.45
CA TRP A 18 9.78 -8.40 -9.31
C TRP A 18 9.19 -8.14 -10.71
N LEU A 19 9.98 -8.34 -11.76
CA LEU A 19 9.52 -8.22 -13.15
C LEU A 19 8.36 -9.20 -13.42
N ASN A 20 7.29 -8.70 -14.05
CA ASN A 20 6.01 -9.39 -14.27
C ASN A 20 5.12 -9.57 -13.03
N SER A 21 5.47 -9.01 -11.87
CA SER A 21 4.50 -8.89 -10.77
C SER A 21 3.35 -7.97 -11.17
N SER A 22 2.13 -8.31 -10.75
CA SER A 22 0.96 -7.46 -11.01
C SER A 22 1.06 -6.09 -10.33
N THR A 23 1.94 -5.95 -9.32
CA THR A 23 2.18 -4.70 -8.57
C THR A 23 3.55 -4.09 -8.86
N PHE A 24 4.12 -4.37 -10.05
CA PHE A 24 5.40 -3.79 -10.49
C PHE A 24 5.26 -2.37 -11.07
N LEU A 25 4.17 -2.09 -11.82
CA LEU A 25 3.89 -0.79 -12.47
C LEU A 25 2.46 -0.29 -12.28
N ASP A 26 1.71 -0.89 -11.35
CA ASP A 26 0.28 -0.63 -11.13
C ASP A 26 -0.03 0.80 -10.68
N GLN A 27 0.94 1.50 -10.08
CA GLN A 27 0.77 2.87 -9.60
C GLN A 27 1.19 3.94 -10.62
N VAL A 28 1.78 3.57 -11.77
CA VAL A 28 2.22 4.53 -12.81
C VAL A 28 1.05 5.40 -13.30
N LYS A 29 -0.16 4.83 -13.41
CA LYS A 29 -1.34 5.60 -13.81
C LYS A 29 -1.64 6.71 -12.80
N LEU A 30 -1.68 6.37 -11.50
CA LEU A 30 -1.94 7.32 -10.41
C LEU A 30 -0.86 8.40 -10.36
N TRP A 31 0.41 8.02 -10.52
CA TRP A 31 1.51 8.97 -10.52
C TRP A 31 1.38 9.99 -11.67
N ARG A 32 1.00 9.54 -12.87
CA ARG A 32 0.78 10.42 -14.04
C ARG A 32 -0.42 11.36 -13.87
N THR A 33 -1.43 10.94 -13.13
CA THR A 33 -2.66 11.73 -12.88
C THR A 33 -2.59 12.57 -11.62
N GLY A 34 -1.51 12.47 -10.82
CA GLY A 34 -1.40 13.15 -9.53
C GLY A 34 -2.36 12.60 -8.47
N GLU A 35 -2.79 11.36 -8.62
CA GLU A 35 -3.65 10.65 -7.67
C GLU A 35 -2.82 9.86 -6.66
N TYR A 36 -3.41 9.59 -5.49
CA TYR A 36 -2.73 8.98 -4.36
C TYR A 36 -3.54 7.83 -3.76
N ILE A 37 -2.83 6.90 -3.14
CA ILE A 37 -3.42 5.83 -2.33
C ILE A 37 -3.48 6.29 -0.89
N LYS A 38 -4.64 6.13 -0.25
CA LYS A 38 -4.81 6.39 1.19
C LYS A 38 -4.18 5.27 2.01
N ILE A 39 -3.25 5.62 2.89
CA ILE A 39 -2.55 4.71 3.79
C ILE A 39 -2.90 5.07 5.25
N PRO A 40 -3.88 4.38 5.86
CA PRO A 40 -4.17 4.56 7.27
C PRO A 40 -3.03 4.03 8.15
N LEU A 41 -2.84 4.63 9.33
CA LEU A 41 -1.81 4.18 10.28
C LEU A 41 -2.41 3.46 11.49
N ARG A 42 -3.70 3.66 11.76
CA ARG A 42 -4.37 2.95 12.87
C ARG A 42 -4.57 1.47 12.52
N PRO A 43 -4.17 0.51 13.39
CA PRO A 43 -4.27 -0.92 13.09
C PRO A 43 -5.68 -1.38 12.72
N GLU A 44 -6.72 -0.83 13.36
CA GLU A 44 -8.12 -1.11 13.05
C GLU A 44 -8.51 -0.67 11.63
N SER A 45 -8.04 0.51 11.20
CA SER A 45 -8.28 1.05 9.87
C SER A 45 -7.50 0.27 8.81
N VAL A 46 -6.25 -0.08 9.08
CA VAL A 46 -5.42 -0.94 8.21
C VAL A 46 -6.10 -2.29 7.98
N ARG A 47 -6.58 -2.95 9.04
CA ARG A 47 -7.28 -4.25 8.93
C ARG A 47 -8.59 -4.16 8.16
N LYS A 48 -9.27 -3.01 8.20
CA LYS A 48 -10.49 -2.76 7.43
C LYS A 48 -10.20 -2.47 5.96
N ALA A 49 -9.15 -1.72 5.67
CA ALA A 49 -8.76 -1.33 4.31
C ALA A 49 -8.04 -2.45 3.53
N PHE A 50 -7.23 -3.26 4.21
CA PHE A 50 -6.41 -4.31 3.60
C PHE A 50 -6.68 -5.67 4.25
N THR A 51 -7.29 -6.58 3.48
CA THR A 51 -7.73 -7.90 3.99
C THR A 51 -6.68 -9.00 3.83
N ARG A 52 -5.82 -8.89 2.81
CA ARG A 52 -4.73 -9.83 2.55
C ARG A 52 -3.63 -9.65 3.59
N HIS A 53 -3.34 -10.70 4.34
CA HIS A 53 -2.27 -10.71 5.33
C HIS A 53 -1.59 -12.07 5.38
N MET A 54 -0.35 -12.09 5.89
CA MET A 54 0.42 -13.30 6.13
C MET A 54 0.95 -13.26 7.56
N LYS A 55 0.71 -14.32 8.34
CA LYS A 55 1.27 -14.47 9.69
C LYS A 55 2.47 -15.41 9.61
N LEU A 56 3.65 -14.87 9.84
CA LEU A 56 4.88 -15.65 9.96
C LEU A 56 5.01 -16.20 11.38
N LYS A 57 5.46 -17.44 11.50
CA LYS A 57 5.78 -18.09 12.77
C LYS A 57 7.23 -18.58 12.71
N PRO A 58 7.97 -18.58 13.83
CA PRO A 58 9.29 -19.21 13.88
C PRO A 58 9.25 -20.66 13.41
N GLY A 59 10.31 -21.12 12.74
CA GLY A 59 10.56 -22.55 12.52
C GLY A 59 10.95 -23.22 13.84
N ASN A 60 10.59 -24.50 14.01
CA ASN A 60 10.90 -25.29 15.20
C ASN A 60 12.38 -25.25 15.59
#